data_AF-A0A022G301-F1
#
_entry.id   AF-A0A022G301-F1
#
_cell.length_a   1.000
_cell.length_b   1.000
_cell.length_c   1.000
_cell.angle_alpha   90.00
_cell.angle_beta   90.00
_cell.angle_gamma   90.00
#
_symmetry.space_group_name_H-M   'P 1'
#
loop_
_entity.id
_entity.type
_entity.pdbx_description
1 polymer ?
#
loop_
_entity_poly.entity_id
_entity_poly.type
_entity_poly.pdbx_seq_one_letter_code
_entity_poly.pdbx_strand_id
1 'polypeptide(L)'
;MQEIKDRVTRMESRVVQLGDHVGANLRAKLRIHRVRDASGDQYVEVDSYDVSISRILTELEEAGWSGDVGVNVRGRRIATLHVK
;
A
#
# COMPACT_ATOMS: atom_id res chain seq x y z
N MET A 1 22.59 17.23 -34.17
CA MET A 1 22.98 16.77 -32.81
C MET A 1 21.91 17.11 -31.75
N GLN A 2 21.22 18.25 -31.85
CA GLN A 2 20.07 18.62 -31.01
C GLN A 2 18.93 17.57 -31.02
N GLU A 3 18.56 17.10 -32.20
CA GLU A 3 17.44 16.15 -32.39
C GLU A 3 17.64 14.80 -31.70
N ILE A 4 18.89 14.35 -31.57
CA ILE A 4 19.24 13.14 -30.83
C ILE A 4 19.06 13.37 -29.32
N LYS A 5 19.50 14.52 -28.79
CA LYS A 5 19.29 14.88 -27.38
C LYS A 5 17.81 14.95 -27.04
N ASP A 6 17.00 15.62 -27.87
CA ASP A 6 15.55 15.76 -27.63
C ASP A 6 14.81 14.41 -27.69
N ARG A 7 15.35 13.46 -28.47
CA ARG A 7 14.82 12.10 -28.55
C ARG A 7 15.21 11.27 -27.33
N VAL A 8 16.42 11.43 -26.81
CA VAL A 8 16.87 10.80 -25.55
C VAL A 8 16.07 11.31 -24.36
N THR A 9 15.91 12.63 -24.20
CA THR A 9 15.12 13.21 -23.10
C THR A 9 13.67 12.75 -23.11
N ARG A 10 13.05 12.64 -24.29
CA ARG A 10 11.69 12.08 -24.42
C ARG A 10 11.62 10.61 -24.05
N MET A 11 12.64 9.81 -24.37
CA MET A 11 12.72 8.41 -23.94
C MET A 11 12.89 8.30 -22.43
N GLU A 12 13.75 9.10 -21.82
CA GLU A 12 13.96 9.12 -20.37
C GLU A 12 12.66 9.45 -19.62
N SER A 13 11.95 10.50 -20.07
CA SER A 13 10.67 10.88 -19.48
C SER A 13 9.62 9.76 -19.58
N ARG A 14 9.55 9.07 -20.72
CA ARG A 14 8.62 7.94 -20.90
C ARG A 14 8.98 6.75 -20.01
N VAL A 15 10.26 6.49 -19.78
CA VAL A 15 10.71 5.41 -18.87
C VAL A 15 10.34 5.73 -17.43
N VAL A 16 10.54 6.98 -16.99
CA VAL A 16 10.12 7.43 -15.65
C VAL A 16 8.61 7.27 -15.47
N GLN A 17 7.81 7.77 -16.41
CA GLN A 17 6.35 7.65 -16.37
C GLN A 17 5.88 6.19 -16.33
N LEU A 18 6.54 5.30 -17.08
CA LEU A 18 6.25 3.87 -17.05
C LEU A 18 6.59 3.26 -15.68
N GLY A 19 7.74 3.64 -15.12
CA GLY A 19 8.15 3.22 -13.77
C GLY A 19 7.14 3.64 -12.71
N ASP A 20 6.68 4.89 -12.76
CA ASP A 20 5.66 5.42 -11.84
C ASP A 20 4.34 4.67 -11.98
N HIS A 21 3.89 4.44 -13.21
CA HIS A 21 2.66 3.70 -13.48
C HIS A 21 2.72 2.26 -12.97
N VAL A 22 3.83 1.56 -13.23
CA VAL A 22 4.05 0.19 -12.75
C VAL A 22 4.12 0.16 -11.22
N GLY A 23 4.84 1.10 -10.60
CA GLY A 23 4.94 1.22 -9.15
C GLY A 23 3.60 1.50 -8.48
N ALA A 24 2.78 2.37 -9.06
CA ALA A 24 1.42 2.64 -8.57
C ALA A 24 0.53 1.39 -8.65
N ASN A 25 0.57 0.66 -9.76
CA ASN A 25 -0.19 -0.58 -9.92
C ASN A 25 0.25 -1.68 -8.95
N LEU A 26 1.56 -1.81 -8.68
CA LEU A 26 2.07 -2.75 -7.69
C LEU A 26 1.56 -2.40 -6.29
N ARG A 27 1.65 -1.12 -5.88
CA ARG A 27 1.13 -0.65 -4.58
C ARG A 27 -0.37 -0.83 -4.42
N ALA A 28 -1.15 -0.66 -5.49
CA ALA A 28 -2.58 -0.91 -5.48
C ALA A 28 -2.93 -2.41 -5.33
N LYS A 29 -2.04 -3.30 -5.77
CA LYS A 29 -2.21 -4.76 -5.66
C LYS A 29 -1.72 -5.35 -4.33
N LEU A 30 -1.05 -4.54 -3.50
CA LEU A 30 -0.65 -4.95 -2.15
C LEU A 30 -1.90 -5.34 -1.36
N ARG A 31 -1.86 -6.48 -0.68
CA ARG A 31 -3.04 -7.07 -0.05
C ARG A 31 -3.17 -6.61 1.40
N ILE A 32 -4.42 -6.36 1.79
CA ILE A 32 -4.83 -6.08 3.16
C ILE A 32 -5.74 -7.23 3.59
N HIS A 33 -5.31 -8.00 4.57
CA HIS A 33 -6.04 -9.16 5.07
C HIS A 33 -6.50 -8.90 6.50
N ARG A 34 -7.80 -9.02 6.75
CA ARG A 34 -8.35 -9.02 8.11
C ARG A 34 -8.23 -10.42 8.68
N VAL A 35 -7.50 -10.57 9.78
CA VAL A 35 -7.24 -11.84 10.43
C VAL A 35 -7.76 -11.80 11.86
N ARG A 36 -8.20 -12.96 12.36
CA ARG A 36 -8.54 -13.18 13.77
C ARG A 36 -7.56 -14.18 14.35
N ASP A 37 -6.93 -13.85 15.46
CA ASP A 37 -6.02 -14.76 16.14
C ASP A 37 -6.80 -15.83 16.94
N ALA A 38 -6.06 -16.74 17.57
CA ALA A 38 -6.64 -17.80 18.40
C ALA A 38 -7.31 -17.28 19.68
N SER A 39 -6.95 -16.07 20.12
CA SER A 39 -7.53 -15.37 21.28
C SER A 39 -8.86 -14.68 20.94
N GLY A 40 -9.17 -14.55 19.64
CA GLY A 40 -10.34 -13.84 19.13
C GLY A 40 -10.08 -12.38 18.78
N ASP A 41 -8.86 -11.89 19.01
CA ASP A 41 -8.42 -10.54 18.68
C ASP A 41 -8.23 -10.41 17.17
N GLN A 42 -8.64 -9.27 16.64
CA GLN A 42 -8.61 -9.00 15.22
C GLN A 42 -7.49 -8.02 14.88
N TYR A 43 -6.81 -8.30 13.78
CA TYR A 43 -5.72 -7.48 13.28
C TYR A 43 -5.74 -7.45 11.75
N VAL A 44 -5.07 -6.45 11.20
CA VAL A 44 -4.83 -6.34 9.77
C VAL A 44 -3.44 -6.85 9.47
N GLU A 45 -3.32 -7.79 8.55
CA GLU A 45 -2.05 -8.23 7.97
C GLU A 45 -1.88 -7.56 6.60
N VAL A 46 -0.77 -6.84 6.42
CA VAL A 46 -0.37 -6.30 5.12
C VAL A 46 0.90 -7.00 4.62
N ASP A 47 1.00 -7.14 3.31
CA ASP A 47 2.10 -7.86 2.66
C ASP A 47 3.41 -7.05 2.56
N SER A 48 3.33 -5.72 2.68
CA SER A 48 4.48 -4.80 2.61
C SER A 48 4.30 -3.56 3.49
N TYR A 49 5.43 -2.96 3.87
CA TYR A 49 5.50 -1.63 4.50
C TYR A 49 5.05 -0.49 3.59
N ASP A 50 4.96 -0.74 2.28
CA ASP A 50 4.57 0.25 1.27
C ASP A 50 3.05 0.46 1.18
N VAL A 51 2.26 -0.27 1.97
CA VAL A 51 0.82 -0.05 2.05
C VAL A 51 0.56 1.24 2.81
N SER A 52 -0.08 2.20 2.13
CA SER A 52 -0.47 3.48 2.74
C SER A 52 -1.43 3.26 3.91
N ILE A 53 -1.17 3.95 5.04
CA ILE A 53 -2.06 3.98 6.21
C ILE A 53 -3.48 4.42 5.80
N SER A 54 -3.59 5.43 4.94
CA SER A 54 -4.90 5.91 4.47
C SER A 54 -5.69 4.81 3.76
N ARG A 55 -5.01 3.97 2.97
CA ARG A 55 -5.67 2.84 2.30
C ARG A 55 -6.15 1.79 3.31
N ILE A 56 -5.34 1.49 4.34
CA ILE A 56 -5.74 0.58 5.42
C ILE A 56 -6.97 1.11 6.15
N LEU A 57 -6.98 2.39 6.51
CA LEU A 57 -8.11 3.04 7.17
C LEU A 57 -9.37 2.99 6.30
N THR A 58 -9.27 3.34 5.01
CA THR A 58 -10.42 3.27 4.10
C THR A 58 -11.00 1.86 3.99
N GLU A 59 -10.17 0.83 3.83
CA GLU A 59 -10.68 -0.55 3.77
C GLU A 59 -11.31 -1.01 5.10
N LEU A 60 -10.85 -0.49 6.23
CA LEU A 60 -11.44 -0.77 7.55
C LEU A 60 -12.77 -0.04 7.74
N GLU A 61 -12.86 1.23 7.36
CA GLU A 61 -14.10 2.02 7.41
C GLU A 61 -15.18 1.43 6.49
N GLU A 62 -14.82 1.07 5.24
CA GLU A 62 -15.72 0.39 4.30
C GLU A 62 -16.19 -0.98 4.80
N ALA A 63 -15.36 -1.64 5.60
CA ALA A 63 -15.71 -2.88 6.28
C ALA A 63 -16.59 -2.69 7.52
N GLY A 64 -16.90 -1.45 7.93
CA GLY A 64 -17.66 -1.14 9.12
C GLY A 64 -16.90 -1.37 10.43
N TRP A 65 -15.56 -1.32 10.39
CA TRP A 65 -14.72 -1.44 11.56
C TRP A 65 -14.74 -0.15 12.39
N SER A 66 -14.75 -0.26 13.73
CA SER A 66 -14.52 0.87 14.63
C SER A 66 -13.61 0.47 15.80
N GLY A 67 -12.85 1.43 16.33
CA GLY A 67 -11.91 1.23 17.43
C GLY A 67 -10.46 0.94 16.99
N ASP A 68 -9.66 0.45 17.94
CA ASP A 68 -8.23 0.21 17.73
C ASP A 68 -8.00 -1.13 17.03
N VAL A 69 -7.09 -1.14 16.04
CA VAL A 69 -6.69 -2.34 15.34
C VAL A 69 -5.17 -2.42 15.20
N GLY A 70 -4.62 -3.61 15.44
CA GLY A 70 -3.21 -3.89 15.18
C GLY A 70 -2.97 -4.05 13.69
N VAL A 71 -1.90 -3.43 13.17
CA VAL A 71 -1.42 -3.67 11.80
C VAL A 71 -0.12 -4.46 11.88
N ASN A 72 -0.10 -5.57 11.18
CA ASN A 72 0.97 -6.54 11.15
C ASN A 72 1.58 -6.66 9.75
N VAL A 73 2.88 -6.91 9.71
CA VAL A 73 3.61 -7.30 8.51
C VAL A 73 4.38 -8.57 8.83
N ARG A 74 4.08 -9.65 8.10
CA ARG A 74 4.68 -10.98 8.29
C ARG A 74 4.55 -11.46 9.74
N GLY A 75 3.36 -11.29 10.32
CA GLY A 75 3.05 -11.71 11.70
C GLY A 75 3.68 -10.84 12.81
N ARG A 76 4.38 -9.76 12.47
CA ARG A 76 4.90 -8.79 13.45
C ARG A 76 4.05 -7.54 13.45
N ARG A 77 3.58 -7.11 14.62
CA ARG A 77 2.90 -5.82 14.78
C ARG A 77 3.86 -4.66 14.52
N ILE A 78 3.46 -3.78 13.60
CA ILE A 78 4.23 -2.60 13.21
C ILE A 78 3.57 -1.29 13.67
N ALA A 79 2.24 -1.30 13.85
CA ALA A 79 1.48 -0.13 14.27
C ALA A 79 0.17 -0.53 14.95
N THR A 80 -0.46 0.47 15.55
CA THR A 80 -1.86 0.44 15.97
C THR A 80 -2.55 1.60 15.29
N LEU A 81 -3.66 1.33 14.61
CA LEU A 81 -4.50 2.36 13.99
C LEU A 81 -5.79 2.48 14.78
N HIS A 82 -6.28 3.72 14.90
CA HIS A 82 -7.57 4.02 15.48
C HIS A 82 -8.55 4.37 14.36
N VAL A 83 -9.62 3.58 14.23
CA VAL A 83 -10.71 3.81 13.28
C VAL A 83 -11.90 4.40 14.05
N LYS A 84 -12.49 5.46 13.49
CA LYS A 84 -13.59 6.19 14.15
C LYS A 84 -14.89 5.40 14.18
#